data_AF-A0A968HPR1-F1
#
_entry.id   AF-A0A968HPR1-F1
#
_cell.length_a   1.000
_cell.length_b   1.000
_cell.length_c   1.000
_cell.angle_alpha   90.00
_cell.angle_beta   90.00
_cell.angle_gamma   90.00
#
_symmetry.space_group_name_H-M   'P 1'
#
loop_
_entity.id
_entity.type
_entity.pdbx_description
1 polymer ?
#
loop_
_entity_poly.entity_id
_entity_poly.type
_entity_poly.pdbx_seq_one_letter_code
_entity_poly.pdbx_strand_id
1 'polypeptide(L)'
;MSRNPSLDTALRHLKLPAFGQHYARLAEEATAANLSYDRYLQALAEQELAQRDLARQRRCLQQAGFPVLKELADFDWSAIPQLNRARILDLAQGSYLERAESAARTLGATRETMLGAERREPISWLPMIIVAGEQQRFAELIGEAKAEDGEIVQEYLVWDTRTLSSLHTTVRAARDNARSIRDHLTQEAWEQINGLYLWMKSTDAREEYERDRHGFYARIRRSMLLLTGIMRSTMLRDDALEFIRLGAVLERAGQTARILDVHHHAITGGRPHLVVDTALWLSLLRACAGFEPFMRRNRGKVSGEAIAEFLVLEPRFPRSVRYSLDSAAARIKEIRYPGEGPGERTQERLGQLRGWLIEDGPAELGEGRIHDLLTRVVDDVHAVAEEIGRDFLGYSG
;
A
#
# COMPACT_ATOMS: atom_id res chain seq x y z
N MET A 1 -23.71 -45.46 5.31
CA MET A 1 -22.78 -46.51 5.81
C MET A 1 -22.55 -46.32 7.32
N SER A 2 -22.40 -47.39 8.11
CA SER A 2 -22.09 -47.28 9.55
C SER A 2 -20.72 -46.63 9.76
N ARG A 3 -20.62 -45.71 10.74
CA ARG A 3 -19.35 -45.09 11.13
C ARG A 3 -18.34 -46.18 11.52
N ASN A 4 -17.09 -46.03 11.08
CA ASN A 4 -16.03 -46.98 11.39
C ASN A 4 -15.36 -46.57 12.71
N PRO A 5 -15.53 -47.34 13.81
CA PRO A 5 -15.03 -46.97 15.13
C PRO A 5 -13.49 -46.94 15.20
N SER A 6 -12.79 -47.72 14.36
CA SER A 6 -11.33 -47.69 14.27
C SER A 6 -10.84 -46.38 13.63
N LEU A 7 -11.51 -45.93 12.57
CA LEU A 7 -11.20 -44.67 11.90
C LEU A 7 -11.50 -43.47 12.81
N ASP A 8 -12.63 -43.47 13.51
CA ASP A 8 -12.98 -42.40 14.46
C ASP A 8 -11.93 -42.26 15.58
N THR A 9 -11.33 -43.36 16.00
CA THR A 9 -10.25 -43.37 17.01
C THR A 9 -8.96 -42.78 16.45
N ALA A 10 -8.57 -43.18 15.24
CA ALA A 10 -7.38 -42.65 14.56
C ALA A 10 -7.50 -41.14 14.27
N LEU A 11 -8.66 -40.67 13.80
CA LEU A 11 -8.90 -39.25 13.48
C LEU A 11 -8.86 -38.36 14.72
N ARG A 12 -9.29 -38.87 15.89
CA ARG A 12 -9.12 -38.16 17.17
C ARG A 12 -7.65 -38.02 17.55
N HIS A 13 -6.86 -39.08 17.40
CA HIS A 13 -5.41 -39.04 17.67
C HIS A 13 -4.66 -38.08 16.74
N LEU A 14 -5.06 -38.02 15.47
CA LEU A 14 -4.47 -37.13 14.46
C LEU A 14 -4.99 -35.68 14.54
N LYS A 15 -5.93 -35.38 15.44
CA LYS A 15 -6.58 -34.06 15.59
C LYS A 15 -7.19 -33.56 14.27
N LEU A 16 -7.97 -34.42 13.60
CA LEU A 16 -8.68 -34.13 12.35
C LEU A 16 -10.22 -34.12 12.58
N PRO A 17 -10.76 -33.11 13.28
CA PRO A 17 -12.18 -33.04 13.63
C PRO A 17 -13.12 -32.91 12.42
N ALA A 18 -12.71 -32.23 11.34
CA ALA A 18 -13.54 -32.07 10.14
C ALA A 18 -13.64 -33.40 9.39
N PHE A 19 -12.53 -34.14 9.29
CA PHE A 19 -12.55 -35.51 8.76
C PHE A 19 -13.55 -36.35 9.55
N GLY A 20 -13.44 -36.38 10.88
CA GLY A 20 -14.30 -37.21 11.73
C GLY A 20 -15.79 -36.85 11.66
N GLN A 21 -16.11 -35.57 11.42
CA GLN A 21 -17.50 -35.11 11.29
C GLN A 21 -18.09 -35.40 9.92
N HIS A 22 -17.30 -35.30 8.85
CA HIS A 22 -17.82 -35.22 7.49
C HIS A 22 -17.51 -36.44 6.61
N TYR A 23 -16.58 -37.33 7.00
CA TYR A 23 -16.18 -38.48 6.16
C TYR A 23 -17.35 -39.38 5.75
N ALA A 24 -18.26 -39.70 6.67
CA ALA A 24 -19.37 -40.60 6.38
C ALA A 24 -20.36 -40.00 5.35
N ARG A 25 -20.65 -38.70 5.48
CA ARG A 25 -21.53 -37.98 4.56
C ARG A 25 -20.88 -37.80 3.19
N LEU A 26 -19.61 -37.37 3.16
CA LEU A 26 -18.86 -37.17 1.92
C LEU A 26 -18.59 -38.50 1.20
N ALA A 27 -18.50 -39.62 1.91
CA ALA A 27 -18.38 -40.94 1.30
C ALA A 27 -19.68 -41.35 0.59
N GLU A 28 -20.84 -41.05 1.16
CA GLU A 28 -22.14 -41.29 0.53
C GLU A 28 -22.32 -40.40 -0.72
N GLU A 29 -21.97 -39.12 -0.61
CA GLU A 29 -21.99 -38.18 -1.74
C GLU A 29 -21.01 -38.57 -2.84
N ALA A 30 -19.79 -39.01 -2.48
CA ALA A 30 -18.80 -39.50 -3.43
C ALA A 30 -19.25 -40.79 -4.12
N THR A 31 -19.93 -41.68 -3.41
CA THR A 31 -20.50 -42.91 -3.98
C THR A 31 -21.64 -42.57 -4.94
N ALA A 32 -22.53 -41.65 -4.57
CA ALA A 32 -23.64 -41.21 -5.42
C ALA A 32 -23.17 -40.45 -6.68
N ALA A 33 -22.09 -39.68 -6.56
CA ALA A 33 -21.48 -38.92 -7.65
C ALA A 33 -20.39 -39.68 -8.42
N ASN A 34 -20.14 -40.96 -8.07
CA ASN A 34 -19.15 -41.83 -8.70
C ASN A 34 -17.72 -41.23 -8.72
N LEU A 35 -17.35 -40.51 -7.66
CA LEU A 35 -16.05 -39.86 -7.53
C LEU A 35 -14.93 -40.87 -7.25
N SER A 36 -13.75 -40.58 -7.78
CA SER A 36 -12.55 -41.36 -7.50
C SER A 36 -12.06 -41.15 -6.06
N TYR A 37 -11.34 -42.14 -5.52
CA TYR A 37 -10.87 -42.13 -4.13
C TYR A 37 -9.95 -40.95 -3.80
N ASP A 38 -9.16 -40.48 -4.77
CA ASP A 38 -8.32 -39.29 -4.64
C ASP A 38 -9.14 -38.01 -4.48
N ARG A 39 -10.27 -37.88 -5.21
CA ARG A 39 -11.17 -36.72 -5.12
C ARG A 39 -11.93 -36.68 -3.81
N TYR A 40 -12.35 -37.83 -3.32
CA TYR A 40 -12.94 -37.95 -1.99
C TYR A 40 -11.95 -37.52 -0.90
N LEU A 41 -10.70 -38.01 -0.96
CA LEU A 41 -9.66 -37.64 0.01
C LEU A 41 -9.31 -36.15 -0.07
N GLN A 42 -9.24 -35.59 -1.29
CA GLN A 42 -9.03 -34.17 -1.52
C GLN A 42 -10.14 -33.32 -0.88
N ALA A 43 -11.41 -33.64 -1.12
CA ALA A 43 -12.54 -32.90 -0.56
C ALA A 43 -12.55 -32.91 0.98
N LEU A 44 -12.17 -34.05 1.59
CA LEU A 44 -12.01 -34.13 3.04
C LEU A 44 -10.85 -33.28 3.55
N ALA A 45 -9.71 -33.29 2.84
CA ALA A 45 -8.56 -32.47 3.18
C ALA A 45 -8.87 -30.97 3.09
N GLU A 46 -9.58 -30.55 2.04
CA GLU A 46 -10.03 -29.17 1.85
C GLU A 46 -10.98 -28.74 2.97
N GLN A 47 -11.90 -29.61 3.39
CA GLN A 47 -12.85 -29.31 4.47
C GLN A 47 -12.16 -29.17 5.84
N GLU A 48 -11.12 -29.95 6.09
CA GLU A 48 -10.28 -29.82 7.30
C GLU A 48 -9.42 -28.57 7.30
N LEU A 49 -8.84 -28.21 6.15
CA LEU A 49 -8.11 -26.96 5.99
C LEU A 49 -9.03 -25.75 6.23
N ALA A 50 -10.22 -25.75 5.63
CA ALA A 50 -11.21 -24.70 5.82
C ALA A 50 -11.63 -24.55 7.29
N GLN A 51 -11.87 -25.66 8.00
CA GLN A 51 -12.23 -25.62 9.42
C GLN A 51 -11.06 -25.13 10.30
N ARG A 52 -9.82 -25.48 9.95
CA ARG A 52 -8.62 -24.98 10.66
C ARG A 52 -8.41 -23.50 10.43
N ASP A 53 -8.65 -23.00 9.23
CA ASP A 53 -8.60 -21.57 8.93
C ASP A 53 -9.66 -20.80 9.72
N LEU A 54 -10.91 -21.29 9.76
CA LEU A 54 -11.98 -20.72 10.60
C LEU A 54 -11.63 -20.74 12.09
N ALA A 55 -11.02 -21.83 12.59
CA ALA A 55 -10.59 -21.93 13.98
C ALA A 55 -9.39 -21.04 14.31
N ARG A 56 -8.49 -20.80 13.33
CA ARG A 56 -7.40 -19.83 13.44
C ARG A 56 -7.97 -18.41 13.50
N GLN A 57 -8.87 -18.05 12.59
CA GLN A 57 -9.57 -16.76 12.57
C GLN A 57 -10.30 -16.51 13.90
N ARG A 58 -11.09 -17.48 14.39
CA ARG A 58 -11.79 -17.38 15.68
C ARG A 58 -10.85 -17.22 16.87
N ARG A 59 -9.73 -17.95 16.91
CA ARG A 59 -8.71 -17.78 17.97
C ARG A 59 -8.05 -16.42 17.90
N CYS A 60 -7.71 -15.93 16.71
CA CYS A 60 -7.19 -14.57 16.53
C CYS A 60 -8.22 -13.51 16.98
N LEU A 61 -9.51 -13.72 16.70
CA LEU A 61 -10.58 -12.84 17.16
C LEU A 61 -10.76 -12.87 18.69
N GLN A 62 -10.69 -14.05 19.32
CA GLN A 62 -10.80 -14.21 20.77
C GLN A 62 -9.58 -13.68 21.53
N GLN A 63 -8.36 -13.95 21.04
CA GLN A 63 -7.13 -13.41 21.63
C GLN A 63 -7.04 -11.88 21.49
N ALA A 64 -7.72 -11.30 20.50
CA ALA A 64 -7.80 -9.87 20.31
C ALA A 64 -8.82 -9.18 21.25
N GLY A 65 -9.65 -9.93 22.00
CA GLY A 65 -10.46 -9.41 23.11
C GLY A 65 -11.49 -8.34 22.72
N PHE A 66 -12.14 -8.44 21.57
CA PHE A 66 -13.09 -7.41 21.09
C PHE A 66 -14.43 -7.44 21.86
N PRO A 67 -14.90 -6.29 22.41
CA PRO A 67 -16.30 -6.10 22.79
C PRO A 67 -17.20 -5.82 21.57
N VAL A 68 -18.52 -5.98 21.77
CA VAL A 68 -19.59 -5.70 20.79
C VAL A 68 -19.53 -4.24 20.34
N LEU A 69 -19.72 -4.02 19.03
CA LEU A 69 -19.43 -2.82 18.25
C LEU A 69 -20.05 -1.52 18.80
N LYS A 70 -19.26 -0.45 18.73
CA LYS A 70 -19.65 0.97 18.74
C LYS A 70 -19.06 1.61 17.49
N GLU A 71 -19.83 2.46 16.82
CA GLU A 71 -19.41 3.14 15.59
C GLU A 71 -18.40 4.25 15.89
N LEU A 72 -17.67 4.74 14.88
CA LEU A 72 -16.78 5.91 15.03
C LEU A 72 -17.57 7.19 15.43
N ALA A 73 -18.87 7.19 15.15
CA ALA A 73 -19.83 8.19 15.61
C ALA A 73 -20.10 8.14 17.14
N ASP A 74 -19.85 7.00 17.80
CA ASP A 74 -20.13 6.78 19.23
C ASP A 74 -18.90 6.98 20.13
N PHE A 75 -17.77 7.43 19.57
CA PHE A 75 -16.54 7.60 20.34
C PHE A 75 -16.66 8.83 21.28
N ASP A 76 -16.57 8.59 22.59
CA ASP A 76 -16.52 9.66 23.58
C ASP A 76 -15.13 10.30 23.61
N TRP A 77 -14.99 11.37 22.83
CA TRP A 77 -13.76 12.14 22.69
C TRP A 77 -13.33 12.87 23.96
N SER A 78 -14.19 12.93 24.99
CA SER A 78 -13.83 13.50 26.29
C SER A 78 -12.99 12.54 27.15
N ALA A 79 -12.98 11.24 26.81
CA ALA A 79 -12.29 10.21 27.59
C ALA A 79 -10.77 10.18 27.39
N ILE A 80 -10.26 10.68 26.25
CA ILE A 80 -8.81 10.80 25.99
C ILE A 80 -8.52 12.16 25.32
N PRO A 81 -8.46 13.26 26.09
CA PRO A 81 -8.26 14.61 25.55
C PRO A 81 -6.92 14.82 24.84
N GLN A 82 -5.98 13.87 24.97
CA GLN A 82 -4.65 13.88 24.33
C GLN A 82 -4.66 13.25 22.93
N LEU A 83 -5.78 12.68 22.49
CA LEU A 83 -5.89 11.95 21.22
C LEU A 83 -6.19 12.94 20.08
N ASN A 84 -5.23 13.11 19.18
CA ASN A 84 -5.34 14.06 18.07
C ASN A 84 -6.36 13.55 17.02
N ARG A 85 -7.56 14.14 17.02
CA ARG A 85 -8.65 13.88 16.05
C ARG A 85 -8.18 13.98 14.60
N ALA A 86 -7.33 14.97 14.29
CA ALA A 86 -6.79 15.17 12.95
C ALA A 86 -5.88 14.01 12.52
N ARG A 87 -5.09 13.43 13.43
CA ARG A 87 -4.35 12.20 13.15
C ARG A 87 -5.29 11.04 12.89
N ILE A 88 -6.35 10.82 13.66
CA ILE A 88 -7.30 9.72 13.44
C ILE A 88 -8.04 9.84 12.10
N LEU A 89 -8.25 11.06 11.64
CA LEU A 89 -8.88 11.38 10.37
C LEU A 89 -7.91 11.25 9.18
N ASP A 90 -6.66 11.71 9.31
CA ASP A 90 -5.57 11.46 8.35
C ASP A 90 -5.28 9.94 8.21
N LEU A 91 -5.42 9.23 9.33
CA LEU A 91 -5.38 7.79 9.43
C LEU A 91 -6.58 7.12 8.70
N ALA A 92 -7.76 7.74 8.62
CA ALA A 92 -8.91 7.21 7.87
C ALA A 92 -8.80 7.42 6.34
N GLN A 93 -7.92 8.31 5.87
CA GLN A 93 -7.79 8.65 4.45
C GLN A 93 -7.14 7.55 3.57
N GLY A 94 -6.58 6.47 4.13
CA GLY A 94 -6.09 5.34 3.32
C GLY A 94 -4.69 5.52 2.70
N SER A 95 -4.01 6.64 2.92
CA SER A 95 -2.66 6.95 2.39
C SER A 95 -1.61 5.89 2.74
N TYR A 96 -1.77 5.24 3.89
CA TYR A 96 -0.89 4.17 4.39
C TYR A 96 -0.77 2.96 3.45
N LEU A 97 -1.82 2.64 2.68
CA LEU A 97 -1.81 1.52 1.73
C LEU A 97 -0.79 1.78 0.64
N GLU A 98 -0.87 2.97 0.05
CA GLU A 98 0.01 3.40 -1.03
C GLU A 98 1.43 3.64 -0.50
N ARG A 99 1.60 4.22 0.70
CA ARG A 99 2.91 4.38 1.37
C ARG A 99 3.67 3.08 1.55
N ALA A 100 3.07 2.07 2.17
CA ALA A 100 3.77 0.82 2.43
C ALA A 100 4.12 0.09 1.13
N GLU A 101 3.20 0.08 0.17
CA GLU A 101 3.39 -0.55 -1.12
C GLU A 101 4.52 0.12 -1.93
N SER A 102 4.50 1.46 -1.97
CA SER A 102 5.44 2.27 -2.72
C SER A 102 6.83 2.26 -2.09
N ALA A 103 6.92 2.35 -0.75
CA ALA A 103 8.19 2.21 -0.04
C ALA A 103 8.83 0.84 -0.30
N ALA A 104 8.06 -0.25 -0.17
CA ALA A 104 8.56 -1.59 -0.46
C ALA A 104 9.00 -1.75 -1.92
N ARG A 105 8.25 -1.18 -2.87
CA ARG A 105 8.62 -1.21 -4.29
C ARG A 105 9.90 -0.42 -4.56
N THR A 106 10.03 0.77 -4.01
CA THR A 106 11.16 1.68 -4.28
C THR A 106 12.45 1.13 -3.65
N LEU A 107 12.38 0.60 -2.42
CA LEU A 107 13.50 -0.10 -1.77
C LEU A 107 13.93 -1.35 -2.55
N GLY A 108 12.96 -2.17 -2.99
CA GLY A 108 13.23 -3.36 -3.81
C GLY A 108 13.87 -3.03 -5.16
N ALA A 109 13.31 -2.07 -5.90
CA ALA A 109 13.81 -1.65 -7.21
C ALA A 109 15.23 -1.04 -7.12
N THR A 110 15.47 -0.23 -6.09
CA THR A 110 16.79 0.36 -5.84
C THR A 110 17.83 -0.72 -5.57
N ARG A 111 17.49 -1.71 -4.72
CA ARG A 111 18.36 -2.85 -4.43
C ARG A 111 18.68 -3.68 -5.68
N GLU A 112 17.67 -4.03 -6.48
CA GLU A 112 17.87 -4.78 -7.73
C GLU A 112 18.81 -4.05 -8.69
N THR A 113 18.65 -2.73 -8.80
CA THR A 113 19.49 -1.88 -9.65
C THR A 113 20.95 -1.88 -9.19
N MET A 114 21.19 -1.94 -7.87
CA MET A 114 22.52 -2.03 -7.29
C MET A 114 23.18 -3.39 -7.49
N LEU A 115 22.41 -4.48 -7.41
CA LEU A 115 22.94 -5.84 -7.60
C LEU A 115 23.28 -6.13 -9.07
N GLY A 116 22.53 -5.55 -10.02
CA GLY A 116 22.76 -5.73 -11.45
C GLY A 116 23.82 -4.80 -12.06
N ALA A 117 24.39 -3.91 -11.26
CA ALA A 117 25.35 -2.91 -11.70
C ALA A 117 26.80 -3.41 -11.50
N GLU A 118 27.51 -3.72 -12.58
CA GLU A 118 28.99 -3.82 -12.59
C GLU A 118 29.65 -2.42 -12.43
N ARG A 119 29.24 -1.67 -11.41
CA ARG A 119 29.59 -0.24 -11.27
C ARG A 119 30.92 -0.03 -10.53
N ARG A 120 31.62 1.03 -10.96
CA ARG A 120 32.74 1.66 -10.24
C ARG A 120 32.29 2.70 -9.20
N GLU A 121 31.05 3.19 -9.28
CA GLU A 121 30.49 4.20 -8.36
C GLU A 121 29.19 3.71 -7.70
N PRO A 122 29.06 3.84 -6.36
CA PRO A 122 27.89 3.38 -5.62
C PRO A 122 26.64 4.20 -5.99
N ILE A 123 25.51 3.54 -6.18
CA ILE A 123 24.20 4.22 -6.24
C ILE A 123 23.90 4.77 -4.85
N SER A 124 23.50 6.03 -4.74
CA SER A 124 23.14 6.64 -3.46
C SER A 124 21.78 6.13 -2.98
N TRP A 125 21.67 5.85 -1.68
CA TRP A 125 20.39 5.56 -1.01
C TRP A 125 19.68 6.82 -0.51
N LEU A 126 20.34 7.98 -0.57
CA LEU A 126 19.77 9.28 -0.19
C LEU A 126 18.42 9.56 -0.88
N PRO A 127 18.20 9.24 -2.17
CA PRO A 127 16.90 9.38 -2.79
C PRO A 127 15.75 8.69 -2.03
N MET A 128 16.00 7.53 -1.44
CA MET A 128 14.98 6.79 -0.69
C MET A 128 14.58 7.51 0.60
N ILE A 129 15.56 8.12 1.26
CA ILE A 129 15.35 8.90 2.48
C ILE A 129 14.57 10.18 2.14
N ILE A 130 14.93 10.87 1.06
CA ILE A 130 14.24 12.10 0.62
C ILE A 130 12.81 11.79 0.21
N VAL A 131 12.58 10.75 -0.61
CA VAL A 131 11.23 10.34 -1.01
C VAL A 131 10.37 10.00 0.20
N ALA A 132 10.94 9.35 1.23
CA ALA A 132 10.24 9.06 2.48
C ALA A 132 9.96 10.32 3.33
N GLY A 133 10.54 11.48 3.00
CA GLY A 133 10.43 12.71 3.79
C GLY A 133 11.26 12.69 5.07
N GLU A 134 12.28 11.84 5.15
CA GLU A 134 13.03 11.56 6.39
C GLU A 134 14.44 12.16 6.41
N GLN A 135 14.83 12.98 5.42
CA GLN A 135 16.22 13.46 5.27
C GLN A 135 16.74 14.15 6.54
N GLN A 136 16.00 15.13 7.04
CA GLN A 136 16.39 15.88 8.24
C GLN A 136 16.47 14.95 9.46
N ARG A 137 15.45 14.13 9.69
CA ARG A 137 15.38 13.24 10.85
C ARG A 137 16.45 12.15 10.81
N PHE A 138 16.76 11.62 9.62
CA PHE A 138 17.84 10.66 9.42
C PHE A 138 19.19 11.30 9.76
N ALA A 139 19.45 12.52 9.28
CA ALA A 139 20.67 13.25 9.60
C ALA A 139 20.81 13.51 11.12
N GLU A 140 19.73 13.84 11.81
CA GLU A 140 19.71 14.07 13.26
C GLU A 140 19.91 12.78 14.08
N LEU A 141 19.26 11.67 13.69
CA LEU A 141 19.25 10.42 14.48
C LEU A 141 20.41 9.47 14.16
N ILE A 142 20.82 9.43 12.89
CA ILE A 142 21.76 8.43 12.36
C ILE A 142 23.05 9.10 11.84
N GLY A 143 22.93 10.30 11.28
CA GLY A 143 24.03 11.07 10.68
C GLY A 143 23.99 11.04 9.16
N GLU A 144 24.17 12.20 8.52
CA GLU A 144 24.05 12.37 7.07
C GLU A 144 25.00 11.45 6.27
N ALA A 145 26.25 11.30 6.72
CA ALA A 145 27.24 10.43 6.09
C ALA A 145 26.84 8.94 6.03
N LYS A 146 25.83 8.51 6.82
CA LYS A 146 25.32 7.13 6.80
C LYS A 146 24.33 6.88 5.67
N ALA A 147 23.90 7.90 4.94
CA ALA A 147 23.00 7.76 3.79
C ALA A 147 23.66 7.02 2.60
N GLU A 148 24.97 6.82 2.62
CA GLU A 148 25.70 6.02 1.61
C GLU A 148 25.63 4.51 1.89
N ASP A 149 25.34 4.12 3.15
CA ASP A 149 25.28 2.72 3.55
C ASP A 149 23.86 2.17 3.38
N GLY A 150 23.69 1.37 2.33
CA GLY A 150 22.40 0.75 2.02
C GLY A 150 21.82 -0.15 3.09
N GLU A 151 22.65 -0.77 3.93
CA GLU A 151 22.15 -1.61 5.01
C GLU A 151 21.55 -0.76 6.12
N ILE A 152 22.20 0.35 6.47
CA ILE A 152 21.70 1.31 7.46
C ILE A 152 20.42 1.98 6.96
N VAL A 153 20.39 2.43 5.70
CA VAL A 153 19.21 3.10 5.14
C VAL A 153 18.00 2.15 5.07
N GLN A 154 18.21 0.90 4.63
CA GLN A 154 17.12 -0.08 4.59
C GLN A 154 16.65 -0.44 6.00
N GLU A 155 17.54 -0.68 6.96
CA GLU A 155 17.15 -0.93 8.36
C GLU A 155 16.32 0.23 8.93
N TYR A 156 16.73 1.47 8.67
CA TYR A 156 16.00 2.66 9.09
C TYR A 156 14.60 2.75 8.45
N LEU A 157 14.50 2.60 7.13
CA LEU A 157 13.24 2.71 6.39
C LEU A 157 12.34 1.48 6.54
N VAL A 158 12.84 0.35 7.04
CA VAL A 158 12.02 -0.85 7.26
C VAL A 158 11.58 -0.96 8.71
N TRP A 159 12.50 -0.88 9.67
CA TRP A 159 12.29 -1.35 11.03
C TRP A 159 12.24 -0.24 12.08
N ASP A 160 12.85 0.92 11.82
CA ASP A 160 12.96 1.96 12.83
C ASP A 160 11.57 2.52 13.21
N THR A 161 11.22 2.40 14.49
CA THR A 161 9.91 2.81 15.00
C THR A 161 9.87 4.26 15.45
N ARG A 162 11.02 4.96 15.43
CA ARG A 162 11.14 6.40 15.73
C ARG A 162 10.74 7.27 14.54
N THR A 163 10.65 6.69 13.35
CA THR A 163 10.10 7.30 12.14
C THR A 163 8.65 6.84 11.92
N LEU A 164 7.84 7.77 11.40
CA LEU A 164 6.47 7.49 10.98
C LEU A 164 6.40 6.89 9.57
N SER A 165 7.49 6.94 8.83
CA SER A 165 7.56 6.58 7.41
C SER A 165 8.17 5.20 7.17
N SER A 166 8.66 4.51 8.21
CA SER A 166 9.17 3.14 8.05
C SER A 166 8.06 2.17 7.65
N LEU A 167 8.42 1.07 6.99
CA LEU A 167 7.48 0.01 6.60
C LEU A 167 6.77 -0.57 7.83
N HIS A 168 7.50 -0.85 8.91
CA HIS A 168 6.91 -1.35 10.15
C HIS A 168 5.89 -0.36 10.72
N THR A 169 6.23 0.93 10.84
CA THR A 169 5.30 1.94 11.37
C THR A 169 4.11 2.16 10.44
N THR A 170 4.31 2.16 9.13
CA THR A 170 3.24 2.34 8.13
C THR A 170 2.27 1.16 8.14
N VAL A 171 2.76 -0.08 8.21
CA VAL A 171 1.91 -1.28 8.33
C VAL A 171 1.14 -1.28 9.65
N ARG A 172 1.78 -0.89 10.76
CA ARG A 172 1.10 -0.73 12.05
C ARG A 172 -0.02 0.33 11.96
N ALA A 173 0.29 1.50 11.39
CA ALA A 173 -0.70 2.56 11.20
C ALA A 173 -1.87 2.07 10.34
N ALA A 174 -1.59 1.43 9.21
CA ALA A 174 -2.60 0.83 8.34
C ALA A 174 -3.58 -0.10 9.08
N ARG A 175 -3.03 -0.97 9.93
CA ARG A 175 -3.82 -1.90 10.75
C ARG A 175 -4.62 -1.17 11.82
N ASP A 176 -4.03 -0.20 12.51
CA ASP A 176 -4.72 0.56 13.55
C ASP A 176 -5.85 1.40 12.97
N ASN A 177 -5.70 1.86 11.74
CA ASN A 177 -6.74 2.60 11.01
C ASN A 177 -7.88 1.68 10.63
N ALA A 178 -7.56 0.53 10.04
CA ALA A 178 -8.52 -0.52 9.80
C ALA A 178 -9.27 -0.96 11.07
N ARG A 179 -8.64 -0.85 12.24
CA ARG A 179 -9.28 -1.16 13.52
C ARG A 179 -10.27 -0.08 13.93
N SER A 180 -9.97 1.18 13.63
CA SER A 180 -10.86 2.31 13.96
C SER A 180 -12.17 2.26 13.16
N ILE A 181 -12.10 1.94 11.87
CA ILE A 181 -13.26 1.82 10.96
C ILE A 181 -13.72 0.35 10.78
N ARG A 182 -13.58 -0.47 11.83
CA ARG A 182 -13.76 -1.92 11.73
C ARG A 182 -15.18 -2.33 11.34
N ASP A 183 -16.16 -1.53 11.71
CA ASP A 183 -17.57 -1.61 11.32
C ASP A 183 -17.80 -1.46 9.82
N HIS A 184 -17.03 -0.60 9.15
CA HIS A 184 -17.09 -0.40 7.70
C HIS A 184 -16.27 -1.43 6.90
N LEU A 185 -15.32 -2.12 7.54
CA LEU A 185 -14.48 -3.12 6.89
C LEU A 185 -15.08 -4.52 6.89
N THR A 186 -14.94 -5.21 5.76
CA THR A 186 -15.23 -6.64 5.70
C THR A 186 -14.24 -7.44 6.54
N GLN A 187 -14.67 -8.62 6.99
CA GLN A 187 -13.80 -9.53 7.74
C GLN A 187 -12.54 -9.89 6.94
N GLU A 188 -12.66 -10.10 5.63
CA GLU A 188 -11.53 -10.42 4.76
C GLU A 188 -10.51 -9.27 4.69
N ALA A 189 -10.97 -8.02 4.53
CA ALA A 189 -10.09 -6.86 4.50
C ALA A 189 -9.33 -6.71 5.83
N TRP A 190 -10.05 -6.88 6.95
CA TRP A 190 -9.46 -6.86 8.28
C TRP A 190 -8.42 -7.96 8.48
N GLU A 191 -8.72 -9.20 8.09
CA GLU A 191 -7.81 -10.32 8.23
C GLU A 191 -6.53 -10.14 7.42
N GLN A 192 -6.61 -9.60 6.20
CA GLN A 192 -5.41 -9.34 5.41
C GLN A 192 -4.49 -8.31 6.06
N ILE A 193 -5.01 -7.14 6.48
CA ILE A 193 -4.16 -6.10 7.06
C ILE A 193 -3.62 -6.52 8.43
N ASN A 194 -4.45 -7.18 9.25
CA ASN A 194 -4.01 -7.69 10.54
C ASN A 194 -3.00 -8.82 10.38
N GLY A 195 -3.16 -9.70 9.39
CA GLY A 195 -2.20 -10.75 9.05
C GLY A 195 -0.84 -10.18 8.63
N LEU A 196 -0.83 -9.16 7.77
CA LEU A 196 0.40 -8.46 7.38
C LEU A 196 1.10 -7.82 8.60
N TYR A 197 0.34 -7.17 9.47
CA TYR A 197 0.88 -6.58 10.71
C TYR A 197 1.47 -7.63 11.66
N LEU A 198 0.78 -8.75 11.87
CA LEU A 198 1.26 -9.83 12.72
C LEU A 198 2.51 -10.50 12.14
N TRP A 199 2.56 -10.71 10.83
CA TRP A 199 3.77 -11.17 10.14
C TRP A 199 4.91 -10.17 10.32
N MET A 200 4.69 -8.88 10.08
CA MET A 200 5.71 -7.84 10.24
C MET A 200 6.31 -7.81 11.66
N LYS A 201 5.54 -8.21 12.68
CA LYS A 201 5.99 -8.30 14.08
C LYS A 201 6.68 -9.64 14.43
N SER A 202 6.61 -10.65 13.56
CA SER A 202 7.14 -11.98 13.85
C SER A 202 8.64 -12.08 13.57
N THR A 203 9.26 -13.14 14.11
CA THR A 203 10.64 -13.52 13.77
C THR A 203 10.77 -13.88 12.29
N ASP A 204 9.75 -14.52 11.70
CA ASP A 204 9.75 -14.91 10.28
C ASP A 204 9.95 -13.71 9.35
N ALA A 205 9.37 -12.54 9.66
CA ALA A 205 9.57 -11.35 8.84
C ALA A 205 11.03 -10.84 8.92
N ARG A 206 11.65 -10.92 10.09
CA ARG A 206 13.06 -10.57 10.28
C ARG A 206 13.98 -11.56 9.54
N GLU A 207 13.71 -12.85 9.67
CA GLU A 207 14.46 -13.91 8.98
C GLU A 207 14.31 -13.81 7.45
N GLU A 208 13.11 -13.52 6.95
CA GLU A 208 12.86 -13.29 5.52
C GLU A 208 13.57 -12.03 5.03
N TYR A 209 13.58 -10.94 5.81
CA TYR A 209 14.33 -9.74 5.48
C TYR A 209 15.84 -9.99 5.39
N GLU A 210 16.40 -10.76 6.31
CA GLU A 210 17.85 -11.04 6.33
C GLU A 210 18.26 -12.02 5.21
N ARG A 211 17.43 -13.02 4.92
CA ARG A 211 17.71 -14.08 3.95
C ARG A 211 17.30 -13.75 2.51
N ASP A 212 16.16 -13.09 2.33
CA ASP A 212 15.55 -12.80 1.02
C ASP A 212 14.81 -11.45 1.05
N ARG A 213 15.57 -10.35 0.95
CA ARG A 213 15.01 -8.99 0.87
C ARG A 213 14.03 -8.81 -0.29
N HIS A 214 14.29 -9.45 -1.43
CA HIS A 214 13.40 -9.36 -2.58
C HIS A 214 12.03 -9.98 -2.24
N GLY A 215 12.03 -11.19 -1.66
CA GLY A 215 10.83 -11.85 -1.15
C GLY A 215 10.09 -11.02 -0.10
N PHE A 216 10.83 -10.45 0.87
CA PHE A 216 10.29 -9.57 1.90
C PHE A 216 9.53 -8.37 1.32
N TYR A 217 10.17 -7.58 0.44
CA TYR A 217 9.53 -6.42 -0.19
C TYR A 217 8.37 -6.82 -1.12
N ALA A 218 8.53 -7.92 -1.87
CA ALA A 218 7.48 -8.45 -2.73
C ALA A 218 6.24 -8.88 -1.94
N ARG A 219 6.42 -9.46 -0.75
CA ARG A 219 5.31 -9.86 0.13
C ARG A 219 4.51 -8.65 0.59
N ILE A 220 5.16 -7.61 1.12
CA ILE A 220 4.47 -6.38 1.57
C ILE A 220 3.67 -5.78 0.42
N ARG A 221 4.30 -5.65 -0.76
CA ARG A 221 3.66 -5.12 -1.96
C ARG A 221 2.45 -5.94 -2.38
N ARG A 222 2.57 -7.27 -2.44
CA ARG A 222 1.46 -8.17 -2.77
C ARG A 222 0.33 -8.08 -1.76
N SER A 223 0.64 -8.00 -0.46
CA SER A 223 -0.36 -7.87 0.60
C SER A 223 -1.15 -6.56 0.51
N MET A 224 -0.50 -5.44 0.21
CA MET A 224 -1.20 -4.15 0.02
C MET A 224 -2.07 -4.13 -1.24
N LEU A 225 -1.59 -4.73 -2.34
CA LEU A 225 -2.38 -4.89 -3.57
C LEU A 225 -3.58 -5.81 -3.36
N LEU A 226 -3.39 -6.93 -2.62
CA LEU A 226 -4.46 -7.86 -2.27
C LEU A 226 -5.52 -7.19 -1.40
N LEU A 227 -5.10 -6.44 -0.38
CA LEU A 227 -5.99 -5.68 0.49
C LEU A 227 -6.85 -4.70 -0.31
N THR A 228 -6.23 -3.96 -1.23
CA THR A 228 -6.95 -3.06 -2.13
C THR A 228 -7.97 -3.82 -2.99
N GLY A 229 -7.59 -4.99 -3.53
CA GLY A 229 -8.50 -5.85 -4.31
C GLY A 229 -9.70 -6.34 -3.50
N ILE A 230 -9.47 -6.77 -2.26
CA ILE A 230 -10.52 -7.26 -1.35
C ILE A 230 -11.46 -6.11 -0.96
N MET A 231 -10.92 -4.97 -0.54
CA MET A 231 -11.73 -3.79 -0.21
C MET A 231 -12.63 -3.42 -1.39
N ARG A 232 -12.07 -3.36 -2.61
CA ARG A 232 -12.84 -3.02 -3.81
C ARG A 232 -13.93 -4.02 -4.17
N SER A 233 -13.77 -5.29 -3.81
CA SER A 233 -14.67 -6.38 -4.22
C SER A 233 -15.73 -6.72 -3.17
N THR A 234 -15.48 -6.40 -1.90
CA THR A 234 -16.28 -6.88 -0.77
C THR A 234 -16.91 -5.79 0.07
N MET A 235 -16.32 -4.58 0.13
CA MET A 235 -16.92 -3.46 0.86
C MET A 235 -18.08 -2.86 0.07
N LEU A 236 -19.05 -2.27 0.78
CA LEU A 236 -20.05 -1.42 0.15
C LEU A 236 -19.37 -0.24 -0.55
N ARG A 237 -19.97 0.23 -1.64
CA ARG A 237 -19.53 1.45 -2.33
C ARG A 237 -20.13 2.67 -1.64
N ASP A 238 -19.70 2.86 -0.41
CA ASP A 238 -20.08 3.97 0.46
C ASP A 238 -18.91 4.94 0.66
N ASP A 239 -19.14 5.98 1.44
CA ASP A 239 -18.17 7.04 1.68
C ASP A 239 -16.86 6.51 2.26
N ALA A 240 -16.92 5.49 3.13
CA ALA A 240 -15.73 4.91 3.74
C ALA A 240 -14.79 4.31 2.67
N LEU A 241 -15.33 3.54 1.73
CA LEU A 241 -14.54 3.00 0.62
C LEU A 241 -14.01 4.12 -0.30
N GLU A 242 -14.81 5.14 -0.57
CA GLU A 242 -14.41 6.24 -1.44
C GLU A 242 -13.34 7.14 -0.80
N PHE A 243 -13.39 7.40 0.52
CA PHE A 243 -12.33 8.09 1.26
C PHE A 243 -11.01 7.30 1.26
N ILE A 244 -11.04 5.99 1.52
CA ILE A 244 -9.84 5.15 1.46
C ILE A 244 -9.20 5.22 0.07
N ARG A 245 -10.02 5.17 -0.98
CA ARG A 245 -9.54 5.27 -2.37
C ARG A 245 -9.01 6.66 -2.68
N LEU A 246 -9.66 7.71 -2.20
CA LEU A 246 -9.27 9.10 -2.41
C LEU A 246 -7.86 9.36 -1.84
N GLY A 247 -7.61 9.06 -0.57
CA GLY A 247 -6.28 9.31 -0.02
C GLY A 247 -5.22 8.36 -0.59
N ALA A 248 -5.58 7.14 -1.00
CA ALA A 248 -4.65 6.27 -1.73
C ALA A 248 -4.20 6.88 -3.09
N VAL A 249 -5.11 7.48 -3.86
CA VAL A 249 -4.75 8.12 -5.14
C VAL A 249 -4.04 9.47 -4.95
N LEU A 250 -4.38 10.26 -3.94
CA LEU A 250 -3.67 11.50 -3.63
C LEU A 250 -2.24 11.22 -3.17
N GLU A 251 -2.05 10.25 -2.26
CA GLU A 251 -0.73 9.82 -1.84
C GLU A 251 0.10 9.31 -3.02
N ARG A 252 -0.52 8.57 -3.95
CA ARG A 252 0.15 8.10 -5.16
C ARG A 252 0.64 9.25 -6.05
N ALA A 253 -0.17 10.29 -6.22
CA ALA A 253 0.21 11.47 -6.98
C ALA A 253 1.46 12.13 -6.38
N GLY A 254 1.43 12.41 -5.07
CA GLY A 254 2.54 13.02 -4.35
C GLY A 254 3.80 12.14 -4.30
N GLN A 255 3.66 10.82 -4.20
CA GLN A 255 4.80 9.89 -4.25
C GLN A 255 5.43 9.83 -5.63
N THR A 256 4.63 9.76 -6.69
CA THR A 256 5.14 9.75 -8.06
C THR A 256 5.91 11.02 -8.34
N ALA A 257 5.39 12.17 -7.88
CA ALA A 257 6.08 13.45 -8.01
C ALA A 257 7.40 13.49 -7.24
N ARG A 258 7.40 13.07 -5.96
CA ARG A 258 8.63 12.99 -5.14
C ARG A 258 9.68 12.05 -5.72
N ILE A 259 9.28 10.85 -6.15
CA ILE A 259 10.19 9.87 -6.77
C ILE A 259 10.79 10.47 -8.03
N LEU A 260 9.97 11.08 -8.89
CA LEU A 260 10.45 11.68 -10.13
C LEU A 260 11.41 12.84 -9.88
N ASP A 261 11.09 13.74 -8.94
CA ASP A 261 11.88 14.92 -8.64
C ASP A 261 13.27 14.57 -8.10
N VAL A 262 13.31 13.70 -7.10
CA VAL A 262 14.55 13.31 -6.42
C VAL A 262 15.49 12.56 -7.37
N HIS A 263 14.94 11.67 -8.20
CA HIS A 263 15.74 10.97 -9.20
C HIS A 263 16.17 11.89 -10.35
N HIS A 264 15.33 12.84 -10.76
CA HIS A 264 15.71 13.84 -11.75
C HIS A 264 16.94 14.63 -11.27
N HIS A 265 16.91 15.15 -10.04
CA HIS A 265 18.05 15.83 -9.42
C HIS A 265 19.31 14.95 -9.34
N ALA A 266 19.17 13.69 -8.96
CA ALA A 266 20.28 12.75 -8.89
C ALA A 266 20.92 12.49 -10.27
N ILE A 267 20.12 12.53 -11.35
CA ILE A 267 20.59 12.31 -12.73
C ILE A 267 21.20 13.60 -13.29
N THR A 268 20.58 14.76 -13.10
CA THR A 268 21.07 16.05 -13.64
C THR A 268 22.23 16.65 -12.87
N GLY A 269 22.39 16.31 -11.59
CA GLY A 269 23.50 16.78 -10.74
C GLY A 269 24.81 16.00 -10.92
N GLY A 270 24.80 14.89 -11.67
CA GLY A 270 25.97 14.04 -11.91
C GLY A 270 26.76 14.38 -13.19
N ARG A 271 27.90 13.73 -13.41
CA ARG A 271 28.58 13.76 -14.72
C ARG A 271 27.78 12.92 -15.72
N PRO A 272 27.41 13.46 -16.90
CA PRO A 272 26.53 12.76 -17.83
C PRO A 272 27.19 11.48 -18.37
N HIS A 273 26.57 10.34 -18.09
CA HIS A 273 26.96 9.03 -18.60
C HIS A 273 25.70 8.32 -19.11
N LEU A 274 25.45 8.41 -20.43
CA LEU A 274 24.20 7.99 -21.09
C LEU A 274 23.68 6.59 -20.68
N VAL A 275 24.58 5.62 -20.47
CA VAL A 275 24.23 4.24 -20.05
C VAL A 275 23.77 4.21 -18.59
N VAL A 276 24.41 5.00 -17.72
CA VAL A 276 24.07 5.15 -16.30
C VAL A 276 22.71 5.84 -16.16
N ASP A 277 22.49 6.90 -16.95
CA ASP A 277 21.25 7.68 -16.95
C ASP A 277 20.07 6.80 -17.35
N THR A 278 20.22 6.01 -18.41
CA THR A 278 19.17 5.08 -18.87
C THR A 278 18.82 4.06 -17.79
N ALA A 279 19.81 3.46 -17.11
CA ALA A 279 19.55 2.48 -16.04
C ALA A 279 18.82 3.11 -14.84
N LEU A 280 19.18 4.34 -14.45
CA LEU A 280 18.52 5.08 -13.37
C LEU A 280 17.06 5.42 -13.72
N TRP A 281 16.82 5.86 -14.95
CA TRP A 281 15.48 6.11 -15.48
C TRP A 281 14.61 4.83 -15.52
N LEU A 282 15.18 3.69 -15.92
CA LEU A 282 14.48 2.41 -15.88
C LEU A 282 14.24 1.91 -14.45
N SER A 283 15.13 2.22 -13.50
CA SER A 283 14.94 1.93 -12.08
C SER A 283 13.77 2.73 -11.50
N LEU A 284 13.71 4.02 -11.82
CA LEU A 284 12.59 4.90 -11.47
C LEU A 284 11.26 4.40 -12.06
N LEU A 285 11.24 3.95 -13.32
CA LEU A 285 10.04 3.35 -13.91
C LEU A 285 9.61 2.10 -13.14
N ARG A 286 10.54 1.27 -12.66
CA ARG A 286 10.22 0.11 -11.81
C ARG A 286 9.69 0.55 -10.44
N ALA A 287 10.27 1.58 -9.82
CA ALA A 287 9.78 2.17 -8.57
C ALA A 287 8.33 2.69 -8.70
N CYS A 288 7.97 3.18 -9.88
CA CYS A 288 6.62 3.63 -10.21
C CYS A 288 5.73 2.54 -10.85
N ALA A 289 6.14 1.26 -10.91
CA ALA A 289 5.45 0.19 -11.69
C ALA A 289 5.05 0.59 -13.12
N GLY A 290 5.83 1.48 -13.73
CA GLY A 290 5.61 2.04 -15.05
C GLY A 290 6.43 1.37 -16.14
N PHE A 291 7.34 0.44 -15.83
CA PHE A 291 8.25 -0.15 -16.81
C PHE A 291 7.52 -0.77 -18.02
N GLU A 292 6.67 -1.78 -17.81
CA GLU A 292 5.96 -2.45 -18.91
C GLU A 292 4.95 -1.53 -19.61
N PRO A 293 4.12 -0.73 -18.88
CA PRO A 293 3.23 0.24 -19.51
C PRO A 293 3.95 1.26 -20.39
N PHE A 294 5.08 1.81 -19.91
CA PHE A 294 5.91 2.75 -20.65
C PHE A 294 6.48 2.10 -21.92
N MET A 295 7.07 0.91 -21.81
CA MET A 295 7.65 0.21 -22.97
C MET A 295 6.60 -0.06 -24.05
N ARG A 296 5.37 -0.40 -23.64
CA ARG A 296 4.23 -0.57 -24.57
C ARG A 296 3.81 0.74 -25.23
N ARG A 297 3.77 1.84 -24.48
CA ARG A 297 3.33 3.16 -24.94
C ARG A 297 4.37 3.84 -25.86
N ASN A 298 5.64 3.74 -25.50
CA ASN A 298 6.74 4.49 -26.11
C ASN A 298 7.56 3.66 -27.12
N ARG A 299 7.13 2.41 -27.40
CA ARG A 299 7.76 1.48 -28.35
C ARG A 299 9.26 1.28 -28.09
N GLY A 300 9.64 1.26 -26.81
CA GLY A 300 11.02 1.07 -26.37
C GLY A 300 11.95 2.27 -26.54
N LYS A 301 11.46 3.45 -26.93
CA LYS A 301 12.26 4.68 -26.90
C LYS A 301 12.33 5.21 -25.47
N VAL A 302 13.48 5.04 -24.83
CA VAL A 302 13.73 5.45 -23.44
C VAL A 302 14.51 6.76 -23.44
N SER A 303 13.91 7.84 -22.93
CA SER A 303 14.59 9.10 -22.60
C SER A 303 14.03 9.65 -21.29
N GLY A 304 14.78 10.52 -20.62
CA GLY A 304 14.33 11.15 -19.38
C GLY A 304 13.08 11.99 -19.58
N GLU A 305 13.02 12.76 -20.67
CA GLU A 305 11.86 13.58 -21.03
C GLU A 305 10.62 12.71 -21.30
N ALA A 306 10.79 11.62 -22.06
CA ALA A 306 9.69 10.71 -22.35
C ALA A 306 9.13 10.03 -21.09
N ILE A 307 10.00 9.72 -20.11
CA ILE A 307 9.60 9.12 -18.84
C ILE A 307 8.92 10.14 -17.93
N ALA A 308 9.45 11.36 -17.85
CA ALA A 308 8.83 12.46 -17.13
C ALA A 308 7.43 12.75 -17.69
N GLU A 309 7.30 12.90 -19.00
CA GLU A 309 6.01 13.10 -19.69
C GLU A 309 5.05 11.94 -19.38
N PHE A 310 5.51 10.69 -19.45
CA PHE A 310 4.69 9.52 -19.13
C PHE A 310 4.20 9.51 -17.69
N LEU A 311 5.07 9.78 -16.71
CA LEU A 311 4.71 9.75 -15.29
C LEU A 311 3.91 10.97 -14.84
N VAL A 312 4.01 12.10 -15.54
CA VAL A 312 3.25 13.29 -15.21
C VAL A 312 1.90 13.30 -15.94
N LEU A 313 1.89 13.07 -17.25
CA LEU A 313 0.78 13.44 -18.12
C LEU A 313 -0.05 12.28 -18.69
N GLU A 314 0.39 11.01 -18.60
CA GLU A 314 -0.33 9.88 -19.20
C GLU A 314 -1.68 9.63 -18.50
N PRO A 315 -2.84 9.90 -19.13
CA PRO A 315 -4.15 9.82 -18.46
C PRO A 315 -4.65 8.40 -18.21
N ARG A 316 -3.94 7.35 -18.66
CA ARG A 316 -4.39 5.95 -18.52
C ARG A 316 -3.52 5.12 -17.59
N PHE A 317 -2.40 5.67 -17.12
CA PHE A 317 -1.49 4.96 -16.27
C PHE A 317 -1.82 5.20 -14.79
N PRO A 318 -2.21 4.19 -14.00
CA PRO A 318 -2.74 4.40 -12.65
C PRO A 318 -1.83 5.14 -11.66
N ARG A 319 -0.53 5.21 -11.95
CA ARG A 319 0.46 5.94 -11.15
C ARG A 319 0.96 7.21 -11.79
N SER A 320 0.45 7.63 -12.95
CA SER A 320 0.75 8.98 -13.39
C SER A 320 0.10 10.00 -12.47
N VAL A 321 0.70 11.19 -12.36
CA VAL A 321 0.14 12.30 -11.59
C VAL A 321 -1.25 12.64 -12.13
N ARG A 322 -1.38 12.86 -13.45
CA ARG A 322 -2.65 13.19 -14.09
C ARG A 322 -3.75 12.17 -13.79
N TYR A 323 -3.49 10.87 -13.99
CA TYR A 323 -4.51 9.84 -13.72
C TYR A 323 -4.94 9.86 -12.25
N SER A 324 -3.99 10.06 -11.34
CA SER A 324 -4.25 10.07 -9.91
C SER A 324 -5.14 11.25 -9.52
N LEU A 325 -4.89 12.45 -10.09
CA LEU A 325 -5.74 13.63 -9.89
C LEU A 325 -7.12 13.50 -10.52
N ASP A 326 -7.19 12.98 -11.75
CA ASP A 326 -8.47 12.67 -12.42
C ASP A 326 -9.29 11.66 -11.59
N SER A 327 -8.61 10.66 -11.02
CA SER A 327 -9.24 9.66 -10.15
C SER A 327 -9.71 10.29 -8.84
N ALA A 328 -8.89 11.12 -8.18
CA ALA A 328 -9.27 11.83 -6.96
C ALA A 328 -10.54 12.67 -7.19
N ALA A 329 -10.61 13.40 -8.31
CA ALA A 329 -11.74 14.25 -8.65
C ALA A 329 -13.01 13.42 -8.90
N ALA A 330 -12.88 12.22 -9.47
CA ALA A 330 -14.01 11.30 -9.62
C ALA A 330 -14.48 10.72 -8.27
N ARG A 331 -13.57 10.40 -7.35
CA ARG A 331 -13.92 9.85 -6.02
C ARG A 331 -14.65 10.86 -5.16
N ILE A 332 -14.20 12.13 -5.14
CA ILE A 332 -14.85 13.18 -4.33
C ILE A 332 -16.33 13.36 -4.71
N LYS A 333 -16.68 13.21 -5.99
CA LYS A 333 -18.08 13.30 -6.46
C LYS A 333 -18.96 12.15 -5.99
N GLU A 334 -18.37 11.01 -5.65
CA GLU A 334 -19.09 9.83 -5.17
C GLU A 334 -19.31 9.85 -3.65
N ILE A 335 -18.56 10.68 -2.92
CA ILE A 335 -18.71 10.84 -1.46
C ILE A 335 -20.01 11.61 -1.19
N ARG A 336 -21.01 10.94 -0.61
CA ARG A 336 -22.34 11.47 -0.34
C ARG A 336 -22.49 11.87 1.11
N TYR A 337 -22.19 13.12 1.42
CA TYR A 337 -22.45 13.67 2.75
C TYR A 337 -23.96 13.92 2.98
N PRO A 338 -24.49 13.70 4.20
CA PRO A 338 -25.88 14.07 4.51
C PRO A 338 -26.05 15.61 4.57
N GLY A 339 -26.50 16.23 3.47
CA GLY A 339 -26.84 17.68 3.38
C GLY A 339 -26.56 18.31 2.00
N GLU A 340 -26.67 19.65 1.88
CA GLU A 340 -25.93 20.43 0.86
C GLU A 340 -24.44 20.27 1.23
N GLY A 341 -23.80 19.28 0.64
CA GLY A 341 -22.66 18.59 1.25
C GLY A 341 -21.34 19.38 1.19
N PRO A 342 -20.45 19.22 2.19
CA PRO A 342 -19.06 19.68 2.12
C PRO A 342 -18.32 19.09 0.92
N GLY A 343 -17.26 19.78 0.50
CA GLY A 343 -16.34 19.33 -0.55
C GLY A 343 -16.26 20.23 -1.77
N GLU A 344 -17.06 21.29 -1.87
CA GLU A 344 -16.95 22.26 -2.97
C GLU A 344 -15.56 22.89 -3.04
N ARG A 345 -15.00 23.30 -1.90
CA ARG A 345 -13.63 23.87 -1.83
C ARG A 345 -12.58 22.84 -2.22
N THR A 346 -12.74 21.61 -1.75
CA THR A 346 -11.89 20.48 -2.16
C THR A 346 -11.98 20.23 -3.68
N GLN A 347 -13.18 20.20 -4.24
CA GLN A 347 -13.41 19.99 -5.68
C GLN A 347 -12.84 21.13 -6.51
N GLU A 348 -13.02 22.37 -6.05
CA GLU A 348 -12.47 23.56 -6.69
C GLU A 348 -10.94 23.52 -6.70
N ARG A 349 -10.30 23.31 -5.54
CA ARG A 349 -8.84 23.25 -5.41
C ARG A 349 -8.24 22.12 -6.25
N LEU A 350 -8.83 20.92 -6.18
CA LEU A 350 -8.38 19.81 -7.00
C LEU A 350 -8.62 20.07 -8.49
N GLY A 351 -9.73 20.73 -8.83
CA GLY A 351 -10.04 21.18 -10.18
C GLY A 351 -9.01 22.16 -10.74
N GLN A 352 -8.57 23.13 -9.92
CA GLN A 352 -7.52 24.10 -10.26
C GLN A 352 -6.18 23.41 -10.52
N LEU A 353 -5.72 22.55 -9.60
CA LEU A 353 -4.48 21.77 -9.79
C LEU A 353 -4.54 20.92 -11.06
N ARG A 354 -5.65 20.20 -11.27
CA ARG A 354 -5.85 19.35 -12.44
C ARG A 354 -5.90 20.15 -13.74
N GLY A 355 -6.57 21.30 -13.75
CA GLY A 355 -6.64 22.20 -14.90
C GLY A 355 -5.25 22.71 -15.28
N TRP A 356 -4.54 23.28 -14.31
CA TRP A 356 -3.15 23.73 -14.48
C TRP A 356 -2.24 22.62 -15.02
N LEU A 357 -2.29 21.40 -14.46
CA LEU A 357 -1.44 20.30 -14.92
C LEU A 357 -1.71 19.92 -16.39
N ILE A 358 -2.97 19.99 -16.83
CA ILE A 358 -3.36 19.65 -18.19
C ILE A 358 -2.96 20.76 -19.18
N GLU A 359 -3.11 22.02 -18.78
CA GLU A 359 -2.88 23.19 -19.63
C GLU A 359 -1.40 23.57 -19.70
N ASP A 360 -0.74 23.70 -18.54
CA ASP A 360 0.63 24.21 -18.43
C ASP A 360 1.68 23.10 -18.31
N GLY A 361 1.31 21.93 -17.76
CA GLY A 361 2.24 20.81 -17.53
C GLY A 361 3.10 20.40 -18.75
N PRO A 362 2.56 20.31 -19.98
CA PRO A 362 3.37 20.04 -21.16
C PRO A 362 4.44 21.09 -21.46
N ALA A 363 4.13 22.38 -21.25
CA ALA A 363 5.06 23.48 -21.48
C ALA A 363 6.17 23.51 -20.42
N GLU A 364 5.80 23.36 -19.16
CA GLU A 364 6.72 23.24 -18.03
C GLU A 364 7.75 22.11 -18.23
N LEU A 365 7.30 20.93 -18.71
CA LEU A 365 8.20 19.83 -19.06
C LEU A 365 9.10 20.14 -20.26
N GLY A 366 8.55 20.78 -21.30
CA GLY A 366 9.30 21.15 -22.51
C GLY A 366 10.39 22.20 -22.27
N GLU A 367 10.21 23.05 -21.26
CA GLU A 367 11.17 24.08 -20.84
C GLU A 367 12.19 23.59 -19.81
N GLY A 368 12.14 22.31 -19.42
CA GLY A 368 13.04 21.75 -18.41
C GLY A 368 12.72 22.18 -16.97
N ARG A 369 11.55 22.78 -16.72
CA ARG A 369 11.07 23.24 -15.40
C ARG A 369 10.38 22.12 -14.60
N ILE A 370 10.90 20.91 -14.73
CA ILE A 370 10.33 19.71 -14.11
C ILE A 370 10.32 19.79 -12.58
N HIS A 371 11.37 20.35 -11.96
CA HIS A 371 11.43 20.47 -10.50
C HIS A 371 10.32 21.37 -9.94
N ASP A 372 10.11 22.53 -10.57
CA ASP A 372 9.08 23.49 -10.18
C ASP A 372 7.68 22.88 -10.36
N LEU A 373 7.47 22.17 -11.49
CA LEU A 373 6.24 21.43 -11.75
C LEU A 373 5.96 20.42 -10.63
N LEU A 374 6.94 19.58 -10.28
CA LEU A 374 6.76 18.49 -9.32
C LEU A 374 6.63 19.01 -7.89
N THR A 375 7.36 20.05 -7.52
CA THR A 375 7.22 20.74 -6.23
C THR A 375 5.79 21.25 -6.07
N ARG A 376 5.27 21.96 -7.10
CA ARG A 376 3.88 22.42 -7.07
C ARG A 376 2.87 21.28 -6.95
N VAL A 377 3.07 20.16 -7.66
CA VAL A 377 2.21 18.98 -7.52
C VAL A 377 2.22 18.45 -6.09
N VAL A 378 3.38 18.34 -5.45
CA VAL A 378 3.50 17.86 -4.06
C VAL A 378 2.77 18.80 -3.10
N ASP A 379 3.02 20.11 -3.21
CA ASP A 379 2.44 21.13 -2.34
C ASP A 379 0.92 21.23 -2.50
N ASP A 380 0.42 21.26 -3.74
CA ASP A 380 -1.02 21.35 -4.00
C ASP A 380 -1.75 20.06 -3.63
N VAL A 381 -1.14 18.88 -3.80
CA VAL A 381 -1.71 17.60 -3.29
C VAL A 381 -1.81 17.62 -1.77
N HIS A 382 -0.79 18.14 -1.07
CA HIS A 382 -0.84 18.30 0.37
C HIS A 382 -1.95 19.28 0.79
N ALA A 383 -2.05 20.42 0.12
CA ALA A 383 -3.11 21.41 0.37
C ALA A 383 -4.51 20.85 0.11
N VAL A 384 -4.70 20.00 -0.92
CA VAL A 384 -5.96 19.28 -1.16
C VAL A 384 -6.27 18.32 -0.01
N ALA A 385 -5.28 17.58 0.50
CA ALA A 385 -5.48 16.68 1.63
C ALA A 385 -5.89 17.43 2.92
N GLU A 386 -5.28 18.59 3.18
CA GLU A 386 -5.71 19.47 4.28
C GLU A 386 -7.15 19.97 4.08
N GLU A 387 -7.50 20.41 2.86
CA GLU A 387 -8.83 20.90 2.55
C GLU A 387 -9.90 19.82 2.71
N ILE A 388 -9.60 18.56 2.33
CA ILE A 388 -10.47 17.41 2.60
C ILE A 388 -10.73 17.28 4.10
N GLY A 389 -9.71 17.44 4.94
CA GLY A 389 -9.84 17.45 6.39
C GLY A 389 -10.77 18.56 6.89
N ARG A 390 -10.66 19.76 6.33
CA ARG A 390 -11.50 20.92 6.71
C ARG A 390 -12.95 20.73 6.26
N ASP A 391 -13.15 20.39 4.98
CA ASP A 391 -14.45 20.24 4.35
C ASP A 391 -15.24 19.08 4.94
N PHE A 392 -14.70 17.87 4.84
CA PHE A 392 -15.47 16.66 5.14
C PHE A 392 -15.42 16.26 6.61
N LEU A 393 -14.35 16.63 7.31
CA LEU A 393 -14.04 16.09 8.64
C LEU A 393 -14.12 17.16 9.75
N GLY A 394 -14.51 18.39 9.40
CA GLY A 394 -14.71 19.50 10.34
C GLY A 394 -13.42 19.98 11.01
N TYR A 395 -12.27 19.78 10.37
CA TYR A 395 -10.98 20.23 10.90
C TYR A 395 -10.88 21.76 10.90
N SER A 396 -10.61 22.35 12.06
CA SER A 396 -10.14 23.74 12.20
C SER A 396 -8.65 23.64 12.54
N GLY A 397 -7.81 24.32 11.75
CA GLY A 397 -6.34 24.22 11.80
C GLY A 397 -5.72 24.47 13.17
#